data_AF-T1C668-F1
#
_entry.id   AF-T1C668-F1
#
_cell.length_a   1.000
_cell.length_b   1.000
_cell.length_c   1.000
_cell.angle_alpha   90.00
_cell.angle_beta   90.00
_cell.angle_gamma   90.00
#
_symmetry.space_group_name_H-M   'P 1'
#
loop_
_entity.id
_entity.type
_entity.pdbx_description
1 polymer ?
#
loop_
_entity_poly.entity_id
_entity_poly.type
_entity_poly.pdbx_seq_one_letter_code
_entity_poly.pdbx_strand_id
1 'polypeptide(L)'
;ACTRRCHRRASSDTRAAQQSLGPTSSTNLTVTGTFGSAVVPENASSVVLNVTVTDTTAPSYLTVFPTGSGRPDVSNLNWTANETVSNLAIVQVGAEGEVTFYNDAGQVAVIADLEGYFALPGSSASGGSYIPLSPSRIADTRAGSGAPYAGTKLQADSSLTIQVTGVGSVPASGVAAVMLNITVTNTT
;
A
#
# COMPACT_ATOMS: atom_id res chain seq x y z
N ALA A 1 -11.76 5.35 -37.75
CA ALA A 1 -11.92 4.26 -36.78
C ALA A 1 -10.55 3.92 -36.17
N CYS A 2 -10.35 4.19 -34.88
CA CYS A 2 -9.29 3.59 -34.08
C CYS A 2 -9.83 3.45 -32.66
N THR A 3 -10.60 2.40 -32.44
CA THR A 3 -11.13 1.97 -31.16
C THR A 3 -10.09 1.12 -30.45
N ARG A 4 -9.09 1.75 -29.84
CA ARG A 4 -8.34 1.11 -28.76
C ARG A 4 -8.98 1.55 -27.44
N ARG A 5 -9.82 0.68 -26.88
CA ARG A 5 -10.16 0.76 -25.46
C ARG A 5 -8.86 0.58 -24.68
N CYS A 6 -8.21 1.68 -24.29
CA CYS A 6 -7.33 1.61 -23.14
C CYS A 6 -8.20 1.13 -21.98
N HIS A 7 -7.86 0.00 -21.36
CA HIS A 7 -8.30 -0.24 -20.00
C HIS A 7 -7.86 0.99 -19.21
N ARG A 8 -8.80 1.88 -18.88
CA ARG A 8 -8.56 2.97 -17.95
C ARG A 8 -8.24 2.28 -16.62
N ARG A 9 -6.96 2.06 -16.31
CA ARG A 9 -6.55 1.55 -15.00
C ARG A 9 -6.88 2.64 -13.98
N ALA A 10 -7.26 2.23 -12.77
CA ALA A 10 -7.36 3.14 -11.64
C ALA A 10 -5.93 3.48 -11.19
N SER A 11 -5.26 4.33 -11.98
CA SER A 11 -3.83 4.63 -11.85
C SER A 11 -3.60 6.11 -12.04
N SER A 12 -2.77 6.70 -11.19
CA SER A 12 -2.22 8.04 -11.34
C SER A 12 -0.73 7.95 -11.66
N ASP A 13 -0.27 8.70 -12.65
CA ASP A 13 1.13 8.71 -13.09
C ASP A 13 1.60 10.16 -13.22
N THR A 14 2.53 10.56 -12.34
CA THR A 14 3.09 11.91 -12.34
C THR A 14 3.87 12.26 -13.62
N ARG A 15 4.33 11.26 -14.39
CA ARG A 15 4.96 11.47 -15.71
C ARG A 15 3.95 11.93 -16.74
N ALA A 16 2.70 11.45 -16.66
CA ALA A 16 1.64 11.87 -17.57
C ALA A 16 1.30 13.36 -17.40
N ALA A 17 1.65 13.95 -16.25
CA ALA A 17 1.53 15.38 -15.95
C ALA A 17 2.88 16.13 -16.04
N GLN A 18 4.00 15.48 -16.38
CA GLN A 18 5.37 16.02 -16.29
C GLN A 18 5.70 16.69 -14.94
N GLN A 19 5.18 16.16 -13.83
CA GLN A 19 5.44 16.67 -12.48
C GLN A 19 6.27 15.66 -11.70
N SER A 20 7.57 15.55 -12.01
CA SER A 20 8.48 14.85 -11.13
C SER A 20 8.51 15.55 -9.77
N LEU A 21 8.54 14.74 -8.70
CA LEU A 21 8.63 15.23 -7.34
C LEU A 21 10.09 15.55 -7.04
N GLY A 22 10.39 16.81 -6.73
CA GLY A 22 11.74 17.28 -6.40
C GLY A 22 12.21 16.90 -5.00
N PRO A 23 13.42 17.32 -4.60
CA PRO A 23 13.94 17.04 -3.26
C PRO A 23 13.13 17.80 -2.21
N THR A 24 12.96 17.18 -1.05
CA THR A 24 12.23 17.72 0.10
C THR A 24 10.83 18.22 -0.22
N SER A 25 10.18 17.62 -1.22
CA SER A 25 8.89 18.10 -1.73
C SER A 25 7.78 17.07 -1.58
N SER A 26 6.56 17.57 -1.54
CA SER A 26 5.35 16.76 -1.41
C SER A 26 4.37 17.04 -2.55
N THR A 27 3.61 16.03 -2.93
CA THR A 27 2.44 16.18 -3.80
C THR A 27 1.25 15.45 -3.20
N ASN A 28 0.06 16.00 -3.41
CA ASN A 28 -1.17 15.36 -2.99
C ASN A 28 -1.82 14.61 -4.14
N LEU A 29 -2.51 13.52 -3.80
CA LEU A 29 -3.31 12.75 -4.71
C LEU A 29 -4.71 12.61 -4.13
N THR A 30 -5.71 13.16 -4.81
CA THR A 30 -7.11 12.87 -4.51
C THR A 30 -7.39 11.40 -4.83
N VAL A 31 -7.87 10.65 -3.84
CA VAL A 31 -8.12 9.21 -3.93
C VAL A 31 -9.58 8.84 -3.71
N THR A 32 -10.41 9.77 -3.24
CA THR A 32 -11.87 9.63 -3.22
C THR A 32 -12.52 10.13 -4.51
N GLY A 33 -13.79 9.82 -4.72
CA GLY A 33 -14.50 10.18 -5.93
C GLY A 33 -14.10 9.28 -7.11
N THR A 34 -13.96 9.86 -8.31
CA THR A 34 -13.59 9.11 -9.51
C THR A 34 -12.06 9.04 -9.64
N PHE A 35 -11.50 7.84 -9.50
CA PHE A 35 -10.07 7.58 -9.66
C PHE A 35 -9.82 6.68 -10.87
N GLY A 36 -9.44 7.27 -12.00
CA GLY A 36 -9.31 6.54 -13.26
C GLY A 36 -10.65 5.94 -13.71
N SER A 37 -10.81 4.61 -13.61
CA SER A 37 -12.09 3.91 -13.85
C SER A 37 -12.81 3.47 -12.59
N ALA A 38 -12.20 3.62 -11.42
CA ALA A 38 -12.78 3.25 -10.14
C ALA A 38 -13.55 4.43 -9.53
N VAL A 39 -14.56 4.10 -8.71
CA VAL A 39 -15.24 5.06 -7.84
C VAL A 39 -14.95 4.67 -6.40
N VAL A 40 -14.29 5.57 -5.68
CA VAL A 40 -14.02 5.45 -4.25
C VAL A 40 -15.02 6.32 -3.50
N PRO A 41 -15.81 5.77 -2.57
CA PRO A 41 -16.75 6.54 -1.77
C PRO A 41 -16.06 7.71 -1.06
N GLU A 42 -16.73 8.87 -0.96
CA GLU A 42 -16.19 10.03 -0.23
C GLU A 42 -15.94 9.74 1.24
N ASN A 43 -16.67 8.79 1.83
CA ASN A 43 -16.50 8.34 3.20
C ASN A 43 -15.53 7.14 3.34
N ALA A 44 -14.69 6.87 2.34
CA ALA A 44 -13.61 5.90 2.47
C ALA A 44 -12.65 6.33 3.59
N SER A 45 -12.38 5.42 4.53
CA SER A 45 -11.49 5.65 5.65
C SER A 45 -10.01 5.50 5.28
N SER A 46 -9.72 4.64 4.30
CA SER A 46 -8.37 4.37 3.80
C SER A 46 -8.42 3.77 2.42
N VAL A 47 -7.30 3.87 1.70
CA VAL A 47 -7.08 3.29 0.38
C VAL A 47 -5.89 2.35 0.39
N VAL A 48 -5.94 1.37 -0.50
CA VAL A 48 -4.84 0.46 -0.79
C VAL A 48 -4.24 0.89 -2.13
N LEU A 49 -2.99 1.31 -2.10
CA LEU A 49 -2.25 1.78 -3.26
C LEU A 49 -1.04 0.88 -3.51
N ASN A 50 -0.86 0.37 -4.72
CA ASN A 50 0.46 -0.05 -5.16
C ASN A 50 1.21 1.18 -5.67
N VAL A 51 2.26 1.57 -4.96
CA VAL A 51 3.03 2.78 -5.22
C VAL A 51 4.36 2.38 -5.82
N THR A 52 4.63 2.87 -7.03
CA THR A 52 5.90 2.67 -7.74
C THR A 52 6.61 4.00 -7.86
N VAL A 53 7.91 4.02 -7.54
CA VAL A 53 8.81 5.12 -7.91
C VAL A 53 9.65 4.71 -9.11
N THR A 54 9.90 5.64 -10.02
CA THR A 54 10.72 5.45 -11.23
C THR A 54 11.40 6.76 -11.61
N ASP A 55 12.27 6.74 -12.63
CA ASP A 55 13.05 7.91 -13.08
C ASP A 55 13.80 8.60 -11.91
N THR A 56 14.30 7.80 -10.97
CA THR A 56 14.98 8.26 -9.74
C THR A 56 16.38 8.78 -10.06
N THR A 57 16.75 9.95 -9.53
CA THR A 57 18.03 10.61 -9.86
C THR A 57 19.07 10.59 -8.73
N ALA A 58 18.68 10.22 -7.51
CA ALA A 58 19.55 10.08 -6.35
C ALA A 58 18.99 9.01 -5.40
N PRO A 59 19.81 8.43 -4.49
CA PRO A 59 19.30 7.66 -3.36
C PRO A 59 18.35 8.52 -2.52
N SER A 60 17.17 7.98 -2.22
CA SER A 60 16.11 8.69 -1.49
C SER A 60 15.09 7.70 -0.94
N TYR A 61 14.05 8.23 -0.31
CA TYR A 61 12.91 7.51 0.20
C TYR A 61 11.60 8.26 -0.07
N LEU A 62 10.49 7.50 -0.12
CA LEU A 62 9.14 8.02 -0.29
C LEU A 62 8.34 7.72 0.96
N THR A 63 7.62 8.72 1.47
CA THR A 63 6.63 8.55 2.55
C THR A 63 5.26 8.87 2.01
N VAL A 64 4.29 7.98 2.24
CA VAL A 64 2.90 8.15 1.84
C VAL A 64 2.03 8.22 3.10
N PHE A 65 1.30 9.30 3.28
CA PHE A 65 0.58 9.58 4.52
C PHE A 65 -0.71 10.37 4.27
N PRO A 66 -1.65 10.44 5.24
CA PRO A 66 -2.89 11.16 5.06
C PRO A 66 -2.65 12.66 4.91
N THR A 67 -3.23 13.29 3.89
CA THR A 67 -3.14 14.75 3.72
C THR A 67 -3.67 15.48 4.95
N GLY A 68 -2.97 16.53 5.38
CA GLY A 68 -3.32 17.32 6.56
C GLY A 68 -2.83 16.72 7.90
N SER A 69 -2.22 15.53 7.87
CA SER A 69 -1.48 14.98 9.02
C SER A 69 0.00 15.35 8.98
N GLY A 70 0.68 15.30 10.13
CA GLY A 70 2.14 15.44 10.18
C GLY A 70 2.82 14.27 9.48
N ARG A 71 3.84 14.54 8.66
CA ARG A 71 4.62 13.50 7.98
C ARG A 71 5.25 12.55 9.02
N PRO A 72 5.01 11.24 8.95
CA PRO A 72 5.70 10.26 9.79
C PRO A 72 7.21 10.17 9.47
N ASP A 73 8.03 9.80 10.44
CA ASP A 73 9.48 9.55 10.26
C ASP A 73 9.79 8.12 9.75
N VAL A 74 8.88 7.56 8.94
CA VAL A 74 9.00 6.21 8.36
C VAL A 74 8.80 6.26 6.85
N SER A 75 9.59 5.50 6.11
CA SER A 75 9.52 5.39 4.64
C SER A 75 8.63 4.23 4.19
N ASN A 76 7.89 4.40 3.10
CA ASN A 76 7.22 3.31 2.37
C ASN A 76 8.15 2.65 1.34
N LEU A 77 8.99 3.44 0.66
CA LEU A 77 9.98 2.96 -0.33
C LEU A 77 11.33 3.60 -0.04
N ASN A 78 12.41 2.85 -0.28
CA ASN A 78 13.79 3.33 -0.31
C ASN A 78 14.44 2.82 -1.59
N TRP A 79 15.30 3.64 -2.20
CA TRP A 79 15.96 3.28 -3.46
C TRP A 79 17.35 3.91 -3.58
N THR A 80 18.11 3.41 -4.55
CA THR A 80 19.28 4.09 -5.11
C THR A 80 18.95 4.74 -6.47
N ALA A 81 19.84 5.59 -6.99
CA ALA A 81 19.61 6.28 -8.25
C ALA A 81 19.40 5.31 -9.43
N ASN A 82 18.48 5.65 -10.33
CA ASN A 82 18.08 4.88 -11.51
C ASN A 82 17.37 3.55 -11.21
N GLU A 83 16.84 3.37 -10.01
CA GLU A 83 15.98 2.23 -9.67
C GLU A 83 14.50 2.55 -9.90
N THR A 84 13.77 1.50 -10.26
CA THR A 84 12.31 1.46 -10.21
C THR A 84 11.90 0.43 -9.16
N VAL A 85 11.26 0.90 -8.08
CA VAL A 85 10.84 0.05 -6.96
C VAL A 85 9.36 0.28 -6.66
N SER A 86 8.66 -0.77 -6.24
CA SER A 86 7.24 -0.72 -5.90
C SER A 86 7.00 -1.29 -4.51
N ASN A 87 6.00 -0.74 -3.82
CA ASN A 87 5.51 -1.24 -2.56
C ASN A 87 4.01 -0.97 -2.43
N LEU A 88 3.28 -1.91 -1.82
CA LEU A 88 1.88 -1.74 -1.51
C LEU A 88 1.73 -0.98 -0.18
N ALA A 89 1.03 0.14 -0.23
CA ALA A 89 0.78 1.04 0.90
C ALA A 89 -0.72 1.08 1.22
N ILE A 90 -1.06 0.89 2.49
CA ILE A 90 -2.40 1.23 3.00
C ILE A 90 -2.29 2.56 3.72
N VAL A 91 -3.09 3.51 3.29
CA VAL A 91 -3.00 4.89 3.76
C VAL A 91 -4.40 5.36 4.13
N GLN A 92 -4.53 5.95 5.32
CA GLN A 92 -5.78 6.61 5.67
C GLN A 92 -6.03 7.77 4.71
N VAL A 93 -7.29 7.97 4.33
CA VAL A 93 -7.69 9.12 3.54
C VAL A 93 -7.65 10.34 4.44
N GLY A 94 -6.91 11.37 4.02
CA GLY A 94 -6.75 12.62 4.76
C GLY A 94 -7.78 13.68 4.39
N ALA A 95 -7.43 14.94 4.69
CA ALA A 95 -8.23 16.10 4.30
C ALA A 95 -8.50 16.11 2.78
N GLU A 96 -9.67 16.60 2.39
CA GLU A 96 -10.13 16.69 0.99
C GLU A 96 -10.16 15.34 0.23
N GLY A 97 -10.14 14.20 0.94
CA GLY A 97 -10.17 12.90 0.28
C GLY A 97 -8.82 12.48 -0.33
N GLU A 98 -7.72 13.03 0.19
CA GLU A 98 -6.39 12.92 -0.42
C GLU A 98 -5.38 12.15 0.43
N VAL A 99 -4.30 11.72 -0.22
CA VAL A 99 -3.05 11.27 0.41
C VAL A 99 -1.88 12.12 -0.08
N THR A 100 -0.87 12.31 0.76
CA THR A 100 0.35 13.04 0.43
C THR A 100 1.52 12.08 0.21
N PHE A 101 2.27 12.28 -0.88
CA PHE A 101 3.54 11.63 -1.16
C PHE A 101 4.67 12.63 -0.92
N TYR A 102 5.64 12.27 -0.08
CA TYR A 102 6.84 13.08 0.19
C TYR A 102 8.10 12.37 -0.34
N ASN A 103 8.96 13.12 -1.02
CA ASN A 103 10.30 12.70 -1.43
C ASN A 103 11.38 13.53 -0.72
N ASP A 104 12.43 12.88 -0.23
CA ASP A 104 13.51 13.53 0.51
C ASP A 104 14.60 14.12 -0.39
N ALA A 105 15.16 13.33 -1.30
CA ALA A 105 16.28 13.72 -2.14
C ALA A 105 16.08 13.38 -3.62
N GLY A 106 16.82 14.08 -4.49
CA GLY A 106 16.72 13.93 -5.93
C GLY A 106 15.33 14.25 -6.50
N GLN A 107 15.17 13.97 -7.78
CA GLN A 107 13.90 13.91 -8.48
C GLN A 107 13.44 12.46 -8.63
N VAL A 108 12.12 12.27 -8.58
CA VAL A 108 11.45 10.98 -8.74
C VAL A 108 10.10 11.15 -9.44
N ALA A 109 9.74 10.19 -10.27
CA ALA A 109 8.38 10.03 -10.75
C ALA A 109 7.64 8.99 -9.88
N VAL A 110 6.43 9.31 -9.47
CA VAL A 110 5.54 8.42 -8.70
C VAL A 110 4.38 7.95 -9.58
N ILE A 111 4.11 6.66 -9.52
CA ILE A 111 2.93 6.00 -10.09
C ILE A 111 2.17 5.39 -8.91
N ALA A 112 0.87 5.64 -8.83
CA ALA A 112 0.00 5.09 -7.79
C ALA A 112 -1.19 4.37 -8.43
N ASP A 113 -1.23 3.05 -8.29
CA ASP A 113 -2.35 2.21 -8.68
C ASP A 113 -3.28 1.99 -7.49
N LEU A 114 -4.55 2.32 -7.63
CA LEU A 114 -5.57 2.05 -6.63
C LEU A 114 -6.03 0.59 -6.74
N GLU A 115 -5.79 -0.18 -5.68
CA GLU A 115 -6.14 -1.59 -5.61
C GLU A 115 -7.38 -1.86 -4.76
N GLY A 116 -7.75 -0.94 -3.88
CA GLY A 116 -8.94 -1.06 -3.05
C GLY A 116 -9.13 0.10 -2.07
N TYR A 117 -10.22 0.06 -1.31
CA TYR A 117 -10.51 1.02 -0.24
C TYR A 117 -11.26 0.33 0.90
N PHE A 118 -11.17 0.91 2.09
CA PHE A 118 -11.94 0.52 3.27
C PHE A 118 -12.99 1.59 3.57
N ALA A 119 -14.26 1.20 3.55
CA ALA A 119 -15.36 2.12 3.83
C ALA A 119 -15.74 2.11 5.31
N LEU A 120 -16.39 3.18 5.77
CA LEU A 120 -16.97 3.22 7.12
C LEU A 120 -18.24 2.34 7.18
N PRO A 121 -18.57 1.75 8.34
CA PRO A 121 -19.83 1.02 8.53
C PRO A 121 -21.03 1.87 8.11
N GLY A 122 -21.91 1.33 7.26
CA GLY A 122 -23.12 2.02 6.78
C GLY A 122 -23.05 2.58 5.36
N SER A 123 -21.92 2.47 4.66
CA SER A 123 -21.88 2.67 3.20
C SER A 123 -22.59 1.54 2.44
N SER A 124 -23.10 1.84 1.24
CA SER A 124 -23.71 0.86 0.32
C SER A 124 -22.75 -0.22 -0.17
N ALA A 125 -21.45 -0.01 0.00
CA ALA A 125 -20.45 -1.08 0.06
C ALA A 125 -20.27 -1.46 1.54
N SER A 126 -20.58 -2.70 1.90
CA SER A 126 -20.36 -3.29 3.23
C SER A 126 -18.85 -3.46 3.52
N GLY A 127 -18.11 -2.35 3.56
CA GLY A 127 -16.69 -2.31 3.88
C GLY A 127 -16.47 -2.20 5.39
N GLY A 128 -15.52 -2.98 5.92
CA GLY A 128 -15.02 -2.78 7.27
C GLY A 128 -14.03 -1.60 7.32
N SER A 129 -13.86 -1.00 8.50
CA SER A 129 -12.82 0.01 8.73
C SER A 129 -11.43 -0.63 8.80
N TYR A 130 -10.41 0.06 8.26
CA TYR A 130 -9.02 -0.31 8.53
C TYR A 130 -8.64 0.08 9.96
N ILE A 131 -8.20 -0.91 10.74
CA ILE A 131 -7.70 -0.71 12.10
C ILE A 131 -6.21 -1.02 12.08
N PRO A 132 -5.31 -0.02 12.21
CA PRO A 132 -3.87 -0.28 12.25
C PRO A 132 -3.53 -1.06 13.52
N LEU A 133 -2.63 -2.04 13.39
CA LEU A 133 -2.08 -2.82 14.49
C LEU A 133 -0.59 -2.55 14.62
N SER A 134 -0.05 -2.70 15.84
CA SER A 134 1.40 -2.85 16.01
C SER A 134 1.84 -4.12 15.26
N PRO A 135 2.84 -4.05 14.36
CA PRO A 135 3.25 -5.19 13.55
C PRO A 135 3.58 -6.41 14.42
N SER A 136 3.00 -7.55 14.08
CA SER A 136 3.20 -8.81 14.78
C SER A 136 3.46 -9.93 13.77
N ARG A 137 4.37 -10.82 14.12
CA ARG A 137 4.69 -11.99 13.28
C ARG A 137 3.74 -13.12 13.64
N ILE A 138 2.68 -13.29 12.84
CA ILE A 138 1.66 -14.33 13.08
C ILE A 138 2.03 -15.70 12.50
N ALA A 139 3.05 -15.77 11.63
CA ALA A 139 3.61 -17.01 11.10
C ALA A 139 5.07 -16.84 10.66
N ASP A 140 5.91 -17.86 10.89
CA ASP A 140 7.26 -17.97 10.33
C ASP A 140 7.71 -19.42 10.23
N THR A 141 7.74 -19.95 9.00
CA THR A 141 8.00 -21.37 8.74
C THR A 141 9.46 -21.79 8.87
N ARG A 142 10.38 -20.85 9.13
CA ARG A 142 11.79 -21.18 9.35
C ARG A 142 11.96 -21.98 10.63
N ALA A 143 12.78 -23.01 10.58
CA ALA A 143 13.14 -23.75 11.79
C ALA A 143 13.84 -22.82 12.79
N GLY A 144 13.45 -22.90 14.07
CA GLY A 144 14.04 -22.09 15.14
C GLY A 144 13.61 -20.62 15.17
N SER A 145 12.59 -20.21 14.40
CA SER A 145 12.09 -18.82 14.39
C SER A 145 11.45 -18.37 15.70
N GLY A 146 11.01 -19.31 16.54
CA GLY A 146 10.29 -19.04 17.78
C GLY A 146 8.87 -18.49 17.58
N ALA A 147 8.40 -18.35 16.34
CA ALA A 147 7.07 -17.90 15.99
C ALA A 147 6.16 -19.08 15.62
N PRO A 148 4.83 -18.87 15.52
CA PRO A 148 3.92 -19.91 15.06
C PRO A 148 4.37 -20.50 13.72
N TYR A 149 4.18 -21.82 13.55
CA TYR A 149 4.55 -22.59 12.36
C TYR A 149 6.05 -22.79 12.13
N ALA A 150 6.90 -22.53 13.13
CA ALA A 150 8.35 -22.80 13.02
C ALA A 150 8.64 -24.25 12.59
N GLY A 151 9.47 -24.42 11.56
CA GLY A 151 9.87 -25.73 11.03
C GLY A 151 8.92 -26.34 10.00
N THR A 152 7.76 -25.74 9.74
CA THR A 152 6.80 -26.24 8.74
C THR A 152 7.00 -25.56 7.38
N LYS A 153 8.22 -25.65 6.82
CA LYS A 153 8.53 -25.10 5.49
C LYS A 153 7.61 -25.75 4.43
N LEU A 154 6.95 -24.93 3.61
CA LEU A 154 6.10 -25.44 2.53
C LEU A 154 6.94 -26.26 1.55
N GLN A 155 6.39 -27.41 1.18
CA GLN A 155 6.93 -28.30 0.15
C GLN A 155 6.29 -27.97 -1.21
N ALA A 156 6.84 -28.56 -2.28
CA ALA A 156 6.25 -28.46 -3.60
C ALA A 156 4.79 -28.92 -3.58
N ASP A 157 3.92 -28.16 -4.26
CA ASP A 157 2.47 -28.42 -4.38
C ASP A 157 1.74 -28.60 -3.04
N SER A 158 2.21 -27.91 -1.99
CA SER A 158 1.59 -27.93 -0.67
C SER A 158 1.04 -26.58 -0.27
N SER A 159 0.03 -26.59 0.60
CA SER A 159 -0.54 -25.39 1.20
C SER A 159 -0.36 -25.42 2.72
N LEU A 160 -0.30 -24.24 3.33
CA LEU A 160 -0.28 -24.06 4.77
C LEU A 160 -1.40 -23.10 5.17
N THR A 161 -2.33 -23.58 6.00
CA THR A 161 -3.38 -22.73 6.57
C THR A 161 -2.84 -22.00 7.80
N ILE A 162 -2.88 -20.66 7.75
CA ILE A 162 -2.45 -19.79 8.85
C ILE A 162 -3.66 -19.25 9.59
N GLN A 163 -3.68 -19.42 10.91
CA GLN A 163 -4.68 -18.78 11.77
C GLN A 163 -4.35 -17.29 11.90
N VAL A 164 -5.30 -16.45 11.51
CA VAL A 164 -5.13 -15.00 11.48
C VAL A 164 -5.85 -14.32 12.64
N THR A 165 -7.15 -14.59 12.82
CA THR A 165 -7.93 -13.98 13.90
C THR A 165 -7.51 -14.51 15.26
N GLY A 166 -7.50 -13.65 16.27
CA GLY A 166 -7.08 -13.99 17.64
C GLY A 166 -5.56 -14.09 17.84
N VAL A 167 -4.75 -13.76 16.83
CA VAL A 167 -3.28 -13.80 16.87
C VAL A 167 -2.72 -12.41 16.61
N GLY A 168 -1.61 -12.04 17.26
CA GLY A 168 -0.87 -10.85 16.89
C GLY A 168 -1.66 -9.54 16.99
N SER A 169 -2.55 -9.46 17.98
CA SER A 169 -3.51 -8.35 18.21
C SER A 169 -4.65 -8.23 17.20
N VAL A 170 -4.78 -9.15 16.25
CA VAL A 170 -5.97 -9.26 15.41
C VAL A 170 -7.13 -9.78 16.28
N PRO A 171 -8.29 -9.10 16.32
CA PRO A 171 -9.46 -9.58 17.07
C PRO A 171 -9.89 -10.98 16.63
N ALA A 172 -10.45 -11.75 17.57
CA ALA A 172 -10.93 -13.12 17.29
C ALA A 172 -12.22 -13.15 16.44
N SER A 173 -12.98 -12.06 16.41
CA SER A 173 -14.24 -11.92 15.67
C SER A 173 -14.40 -10.48 15.17
N GLY A 174 -15.38 -10.25 14.28
CA GLY A 174 -15.63 -8.93 13.69
C GLY A 174 -14.58 -8.48 12.67
N VAL A 175 -13.68 -9.38 12.26
CA VAL A 175 -12.66 -9.14 11.23
C VAL A 175 -13.17 -9.67 9.90
N ALA A 176 -13.44 -8.78 8.95
CA ALA A 176 -13.87 -9.15 7.60
C ALA A 176 -12.68 -9.48 6.67
N ALA A 177 -11.53 -8.84 6.90
CA ALA A 177 -10.30 -9.03 6.14
C ALA A 177 -9.09 -8.59 6.97
N VAL A 178 -7.91 -9.06 6.57
CA VAL A 178 -6.62 -8.59 7.08
C VAL A 178 -5.69 -8.23 5.94
N MET A 179 -4.72 -7.36 6.21
CA MET A 179 -3.55 -7.16 5.36
C MET A 179 -2.36 -7.88 5.99
N LEU A 180 -1.59 -8.59 5.17
CA LEU A 180 -0.39 -9.31 5.61
C LEU A 180 0.81 -8.84 4.79
N ASN A 181 1.94 -8.63 5.45
CA ASN A 181 3.23 -8.63 4.76
C ASN A 181 3.77 -10.06 4.77
N ILE A 182 4.13 -10.59 3.59
CA ILE A 182 4.62 -11.96 3.41
C ILE A 182 6.01 -11.88 2.79
N THR A 183 6.97 -12.59 3.40
CA THR A 183 8.33 -12.71 2.87
C THR A 183 8.65 -14.18 2.65
N VAL A 184 9.09 -14.51 1.44
CA VAL A 184 9.63 -15.83 1.11
C VAL A 184 11.16 -15.77 1.24
N THR A 185 11.73 -16.75 1.92
CA THR A 185 13.19 -16.84 2.14
C THR A 185 13.62 -18.31 2.23
N ASN A 186 14.94 -18.54 2.11
CA ASN A 186 15.53 -19.88 2.11
C ASN A 186 14.90 -20.82 1.06
N THR A 187 14.68 -20.33 -0.16
CA THR A 187 14.17 -21.15 -1.29
C THR A 187 15.22 -22.16 -1.73
N THR A 188 14.78 -23.29 -2.31
CA THR A 188 15.61 -24.38 -2.85
C THR A 188 15.28 -24.60 -4.30
#